data_AF-A0A852K438-F1
#
_entry.id   AF-A0A852K438-F1
#
_cell.length_a   1.000
_cell.length_b   1.000
_cell.length_c   1.000
_cell.angle_alpha   90.00
_cell.angle_beta   90.00
_cell.angle_gamma   90.00
#
_symmetry.space_group_name_H-M   'P 1'
#
loop_
_entity.id
_entity.type
_entity.pdbx_description
1 polymer ?
#
loop_
_entity_poly.entity_id
_entity_poly.type
_entity_poly.pdbx_seq_one_letter_code
_entity_poly.pdbx_strand_id
1 'polypeptide(L)'
;ESNNCELPLLTPCSKAVMSQALKDTFSGFTKEQCRLGIPNNPWLWTEQQVCQWLSWATNEFSLANVNFHQFLMSGQDLCNLGKERFLELAPDYVGDILWEHLEQMIKGS
;
A
#
# COMPACT_ATOMS: atom_id res chain seq x y z
N GLU A 1 -33.61 8.91 13.72
CA GLU A 1 -32.55 9.19 12.75
C GLU A 1 -31.37 8.29 13.04
N SER A 2 -31.25 7.18 12.32
CA SER A 2 -30.08 6.30 12.37
C SER A 2 -29.74 5.98 10.93
N ASN A 3 -28.62 6.55 10.49
CA ASN A 3 -28.13 6.51 9.13
C ASN A 3 -27.88 5.07 8.66
N ASN A 4 -28.63 4.70 7.62
CA ASN A 4 -28.19 4.01 6.44
C ASN A 4 -27.38 2.71 6.63
N CYS A 5 -28.10 1.62 6.90
CA CYS A 5 -27.68 0.28 6.51
C CYS A 5 -28.13 0.01 5.07
N GLU A 6 -27.40 0.48 4.06
CA GLU A 6 -27.57 -0.01 2.68
C GLU A 6 -26.22 -0.51 2.14
N LEU A 7 -26.09 -1.83 2.19
CA LEU A 7 -25.12 -2.59 1.40
C LEU A 7 -25.50 -2.48 -0.09
N PRO A 8 -24.63 -1.96 -0.97
CA PRO A 8 -24.83 -2.11 -2.40
C PRO A 8 -24.17 -3.41 -2.88
N LEU A 9 -25.05 -4.34 -3.28
CA LEU A 9 -24.91 -5.35 -4.34
C LEU A 9 -23.50 -5.67 -4.84
N LEU A 10 -22.99 -6.84 -4.45
CA LEU A 10 -21.76 -7.47 -4.94
C LEU A 10 -22.03 -8.35 -6.16
N THR A 11 -21.49 -8.02 -7.35
CA THR A 11 -20.89 -8.94 -8.36
C THR A 11 -20.25 -8.17 -9.55
N PRO A 12 -19.26 -8.71 -10.27
CA PRO A 12 -17.86 -8.30 -10.09
C PRO A 12 -17.24 -7.72 -11.36
N CYS A 13 -16.61 -6.55 -11.27
CA CYS A 13 -15.57 -6.16 -12.23
C CYS A 13 -14.42 -5.49 -11.48
N SER A 14 -13.63 -6.35 -10.86
CA SER A 14 -12.16 -6.34 -10.75
C SER A 14 -11.38 -5.10 -10.27
N LYS A 15 -11.98 -3.95 -9.96
CA LYS A 15 -11.25 -2.78 -9.43
C LYS A 15 -11.85 -2.17 -8.17
N ALA A 16 -13.13 -1.82 -8.16
CA ALA A 16 -13.71 -1.06 -7.05
C ALA A 16 -13.83 -1.86 -5.73
N VAL A 17 -14.25 -3.14 -5.80
CA VAL A 17 -14.33 -4.02 -4.62
C VAL A 17 -12.94 -4.29 -4.05
N MET A 18 -11.94 -4.46 -4.92
CA MET A 18 -10.55 -4.56 -4.49
C MET A 18 -10.14 -3.27 -3.79
N SER A 19 -10.34 -2.10 -4.40
CA SER A 19 -9.98 -0.80 -3.79
C SER A 19 -10.59 -0.56 -2.41
N GLN A 20 -11.82 -0.99 -2.14
CA GLN A 20 -12.43 -0.85 -0.82
C GLN A 20 -11.83 -1.81 0.20
N ALA A 21 -11.65 -3.08 -0.16
CA ALA A 21 -10.98 -4.06 0.71
C ALA A 21 -9.54 -3.63 1.03
N LEU A 22 -8.81 -3.11 0.03
CA LEU A 22 -7.45 -2.58 0.21
C LEU A 22 -7.42 -1.45 1.25
N LYS A 23 -8.34 -0.49 1.16
CA LYS A 23 -8.42 0.63 2.12
C LYS A 23 -8.66 0.17 3.55
N ASP A 24 -9.55 -0.80 3.75
CA ASP A 24 -9.80 -1.36 5.07
C ASP A 24 -8.55 -2.05 5.60
N THR A 25 -7.85 -2.79 4.73
CA THR A 25 -6.58 -3.44 5.05
C THR A 25 -5.44 -2.46 5.33
N PHE A 26 -5.42 -1.28 4.72
CA PHE A 26 -4.38 -0.26 4.97
C PHE A 26 -4.37 0.22 6.42
N SER A 27 -5.52 0.21 7.10
CA SER A 27 -5.60 0.47 8.54
C SER A 27 -4.83 -0.57 9.38
N GLY A 28 -4.64 -1.78 8.85
CA GLY A 28 -3.80 -2.84 9.44
C GLY A 28 -2.33 -2.45 9.47
N PHE A 29 -1.86 -1.68 8.47
CA PHE A 29 -0.47 -1.24 8.41
C PHE A 29 -0.13 -0.27 9.54
N THR A 30 -1.06 0.56 10.02
CA THR A 30 -0.80 1.45 11.17
C THR A 30 -0.41 0.69 12.43
N LYS A 31 -0.97 -0.50 12.66
CA LYS A 31 -0.56 -1.36 13.78
C LYS A 31 0.85 -1.88 13.57
N GLU A 32 1.17 -2.26 12.34
CA GLU A 32 2.50 -2.74 11.96
C GLU A 32 3.56 -1.64 12.04
N GLN A 33 3.21 -0.40 11.69
CA GLN A 33 4.04 0.79 11.84
C GLN A 33 4.39 1.03 13.30
N CYS A 34 3.41 0.96 14.21
CA CYS A 34 3.67 1.05 15.65
C CYS A 34 4.54 -0.11 16.17
N ARG A 35 4.33 -1.34 15.67
CA ARG A 35 5.07 -2.53 16.08
C ARG A 35 6.54 -2.50 15.65
N LEU A 36 6.80 -2.01 14.44
CA LEU A 36 8.13 -1.97 13.83
C LEU A 36 8.83 -0.62 13.97
N GLY A 37 8.14 0.41 14.49
CA GLY A 37 8.65 1.77 14.58
C GLY A 37 8.79 2.47 13.23
N ILE A 38 7.93 2.12 12.26
CA ILE A 38 7.92 2.75 10.94
C ILE A 38 7.20 4.11 11.06
N PRO A 39 7.77 5.22 10.56
CA PRO A 39 7.11 6.51 10.56
C PRO A 39 5.80 6.50 9.75
N ASN A 40 4.83 7.32 10.13
CA ASN A 40 3.63 7.53 9.31
C ASN A 40 3.94 8.16 7.95
N ASN A 41 4.95 9.02 7.92
CA ASN A 41 5.37 9.72 6.71
C ASN A 41 6.34 8.84 5.89
N PRO A 42 5.99 8.43 4.66
CA PRO A 42 6.84 7.59 3.81
C PRO A 42 8.19 8.24 3.47
N TRP A 43 8.28 9.57 3.47
CA TRP A 43 9.54 10.29 3.24
C TRP A 43 10.60 10.02 4.30
N LEU A 44 10.19 9.65 5.51
CA LEU A 44 11.10 9.35 6.61
C LEU A 44 11.52 7.88 6.63
N TRP A 45 11.05 7.08 5.68
CA TRP A 45 11.34 5.66 5.68
C TRP A 45 12.80 5.38 5.32
N THR A 46 13.40 4.46 6.05
CA THR A 46 14.67 3.86 5.67
C THR A 46 14.43 2.74 4.67
N GLU A 47 15.47 2.33 3.94
CA GLU A 47 15.43 1.18 3.03
C GLU A 47 14.84 -0.08 3.68
N GLN A 48 15.22 -0.34 4.94
CA GLN A 48 14.67 -1.46 5.70
C GLN A 48 13.16 -1.33 5.93
N GLN A 49 12.67 -0.11 6.19
CA GLN A 49 11.24 0.14 6.43
C GLN A 49 10.42 0.02 5.14
N VAL A 50 10.97 0.41 3.99
CA VAL A 50 10.36 0.14 2.68
C VAL A 50 10.19 -1.37 2.47
N CYS A 51 11.24 -2.15 2.75
CA CYS A 51 11.16 -3.61 2.70
C CYS A 51 10.12 -4.20 3.67
N GLN A 52 10.02 -3.66 4.90
CA GLN A 52 9.03 -4.09 5.88
C GLN A 52 7.60 -3.80 5.41
N TRP A 53 7.35 -2.61 4.86
CA TRP A 53 6.08 -2.26 4.26
C TRP A 53 5.69 -3.20 3.12
N LEU A 54 6.63 -3.49 2.22
CA LEU A 54 6.42 -4.45 1.13
C LEU A 54 6.14 -5.85 1.67
N SER A 55 6.86 -6.28 2.71
CA SER A 55 6.67 -7.61 3.31
C SER A 55 5.29 -7.72 3.96
N TRP A 56 4.85 -6.66 4.65
CA TRP A 56 3.51 -6.58 5.20
C TRP A 56 2.46 -6.66 4.08
N ALA A 57 2.58 -5.83 3.04
CA ALA A 57 1.64 -5.81 1.93
C ALA A 57 1.60 -7.15 1.19
N THR A 58 2.75 -7.79 1.01
CA THR A 58 2.87 -9.12 0.38
C THR A 58 2.12 -10.17 1.19
N ASN A 59 2.26 -10.17 2.52
CA ASN A 59 1.56 -11.10 3.40
C ASN A 59 0.05 -10.81 3.45
N GLU A 60 -0.31 -9.54 3.57
CA GLU A 60 -1.69 -9.11 3.80
C GLU A 60 -2.56 -9.24 2.54
N PHE A 61 -2.02 -8.91 1.37
CA PHE A 61 -2.71 -9.05 0.09
C PHE A 61 -2.37 -10.36 -0.63
N SER A 62 -1.61 -11.25 0.01
CA SER A 62 -1.10 -12.49 -0.60
C SER A 62 -0.44 -12.24 -1.97
N LEU A 63 0.34 -11.16 -2.08
CA LEU A 63 1.02 -10.80 -3.32
C LEU A 63 2.14 -11.81 -3.57
N ALA A 64 2.12 -12.48 -4.70
CA ALA A 64 3.24 -13.28 -5.15
C ALA A 64 4.18 -12.42 -6.00
N ASN A 65 5.46 -12.79 -6.07
CA ASN A 65 6.42 -12.24 -7.03
C ASN A 65 6.79 -10.75 -6.84
N VAL A 66 6.65 -10.20 -5.63
CA VAL A 66 7.17 -8.85 -5.33
C VAL A 66 8.69 -8.87 -5.32
N ASN A 67 9.32 -8.05 -6.16
CA ASN A 67 10.77 -7.96 -6.21
C ASN A 67 11.28 -6.89 -5.23
N PHE A 68 11.52 -7.28 -3.98
CA PHE A 68 12.10 -6.41 -2.94
C PHE A 68 13.38 -5.71 -3.37
N HIS A 69 14.19 -6.35 -4.23
CA HIS A 69 15.44 -5.78 -4.69
C HIS A 69 15.24 -4.55 -5.59
N GLN A 70 14.10 -4.45 -6.28
CA GLN A 70 13.75 -3.26 -7.07
C GLN A 70 13.37 -2.06 -6.18
N PHE A 71 13.00 -2.34 -4.91
CA PHE A 71 12.57 -1.35 -3.93
C PHE A 71 13.59 -1.14 -2.79
N LEU A 72 14.84 -1.58 -2.99
CA LEU A 72 15.98 -1.27 -2.11
C LEU A 72 16.37 0.21 -2.30
N MET A 73 15.56 1.10 -1.72
CA MET A 73 15.74 2.54 -1.80
C MET A 73 15.18 3.21 -0.54
N SER A 74 15.60 4.45 -0.28
CA SER A 74 15.04 5.21 0.84
C SER A 74 13.58 5.60 0.58
N GLY A 75 12.85 5.93 1.64
CA GLY A 75 11.51 6.49 1.53
C GLY A 75 11.44 7.77 0.70
N GLN A 76 12.52 8.57 0.72
CA GLN A 76 12.63 9.76 -0.12
C GLN A 76 12.69 9.40 -1.60
N ASP A 77 13.53 8.42 -1.96
CA ASP A 77 13.65 7.93 -3.34
C ASP A 77 12.33 7.31 -3.80
N LEU A 78 11.67 6.54 -2.92
CA LEU A 78 10.38 5.92 -3.18
C LEU A 78 9.29 6.96 -3.50
N CYS A 79 9.21 8.02 -2.69
CA CYS A 79 8.29 9.13 -2.92
C CYS A 79 8.64 9.93 -4.18
N ASN A 80 9.93 10.11 -4.48
CA ASN A 80 10.41 10.85 -5.66
C ASN A 80 10.28 10.05 -6.96
N LEU A 81 10.21 8.72 -6.90
CA LEU A 81 10.17 7.83 -8.05
C LEU A 81 8.99 8.14 -8.99
N GLY A 82 7.84 8.48 -8.39
CA GLY A 82 6.59 8.71 -9.10
C GLY A 82 5.87 7.41 -9.53
N LYS A 83 4.57 7.54 -9.82
CA LYS A 83 3.70 6.40 -10.11
C LYS A 83 4.19 5.56 -11.27
N GLU A 84 4.51 6.19 -12.40
CA GLU A 84 4.92 5.48 -13.62
C GLU A 84 6.13 4.58 -13.36
N ARG A 85 7.19 5.13 -12.77
CA ARG A 85 8.39 4.38 -12.48
C ARG A 85 8.16 3.31 -11.41
N PHE A 86 7.30 3.57 -10.43
CA PHE A 86 6.95 2.57 -9.41
C PHE A 86 6.25 1.36 -10.03
N LEU A 87 5.30 1.62 -10.95
CA LEU A 87 4.57 0.58 -11.67
C LEU A 87 5.48 -0.21 -12.64
N GLU A 88 6.55 0.40 -13.16
CA GLU A 88 7.56 -0.33 -13.96
C GLU A 88 8.40 -1.31 -13.13
N LEU A 89 8.58 -1.04 -11.83
CA LEU A 89 9.37 -1.88 -10.91
C LEU A 89 8.56 -3.00 -10.26
N ALA A 90 7.26 -2.76 -10.03
CA ALA A 90 6.35 -3.75 -9.47
C ALA A 90 5.66 -4.58 -10.57
N PRO A 91 5.21 -5.81 -10.25
CA PRO A 91 4.33 -6.55 -11.15
C PRO A 91 3.00 -5.81 -11.42
N ASP A 92 2.39 -6.10 -12.56
CA ASP A 92 1.04 -5.62 -12.90
C ASP A 92 0.04 -5.94 -11.78
N TYR A 93 -0.91 -5.03 -11.54
CA TYR A 93 -1.89 -5.06 -10.43
C TYR A 93 -1.29 -4.87 -9.03
N VAL A 94 -0.14 -5.49 -8.73
CA VAL A 94 0.57 -5.34 -7.46
C VAL A 94 1.06 -3.90 -7.28
N GLY A 95 1.64 -3.34 -8.35
CA GLY A 95 2.12 -1.96 -8.35
C GLY A 95 1.01 -0.96 -8.06
N ASP A 96 -0.19 -1.16 -8.63
CA ASP A 96 -1.33 -0.29 -8.38
C ASP A 96 -1.76 -0.32 -6.90
N ILE A 97 -1.80 -1.51 -6.29
CA ILE A 97 -2.17 -1.70 -4.88
C ILE A 97 -1.19 -0.97 -3.96
N LEU A 98 0.11 -1.22 -4.16
CA LEU A 98 1.16 -0.64 -3.34
C LEU A 98 1.22 0.88 -3.53
N TRP A 99 1.14 1.35 -4.77
CA TRP A 99 1.14 2.78 -5.06
C TRP A 99 -0.05 3.49 -4.43
N GLU A 100 -1.24 2.90 -4.48
CA GLU A 100 -2.44 3.46 -3.85
C GLU A 100 -2.25 3.63 -2.34
N HIS A 101 -1.62 2.67 -1.66
CA HIS A 101 -1.26 2.78 -0.25
C HIS A 101 -0.25 3.91 -0.02
N LEU A 102 0.83 3.93 -0.81
CA LEU A 102 1.89 4.94 -0.72
C LEU A 102 1.32 6.35 -0.89
N GLU A 103 0.51 6.56 -1.92
CA GLU A 103 -0.13 7.83 -2.22
C GLU A 103 -1.08 8.27 -1.10
N GLN A 104 -1.84 7.34 -0.50
CA GLN A 104 -2.70 7.64 0.65
C GLN A 104 -1.89 8.09 1.86
N MET A 105 -0.75 7.45 2.15
CA MET A 105 0.12 7.88 3.24
C MET A 105 0.76 9.25 2.96
N ILE A 106 1.22 9.50 1.74
CA ILE A 106 1.79 10.79 1.34
C ILE A 106 0.75 11.91 1.44
N LYS A 107 -0.48 11.68 0.95
CA LYS A 107 -1.59 12.66 0.99
C LYS A 107 -2.15 12.86 2.41
N GLY A 108 -2.05 11.86 3.26
CA GLY A 108 -2.52 11.90 4.65
C GLY A 108 -1.48 12.39 5.67
N SER A 109 -0.24 12.66 5.24
CA SER A 109 0.88 13.15 6.08
C SER A 109 0.94 14.67 6.16
#